data_AF-A0A7W1I3D2-F1
#
_entry.id   AF-A0A7W1I3D2-F1
#
_cell.length_a   1.000
_cell.length_b   1.000
_cell.length_c   1.000
_cell.angle_alpha   90.00
_cell.angle_beta   90.00
_cell.angle_gamma   90.00
#
_symmetry.space_group_name_H-M   'P 1'
#
loop_
_entity.id
_entity.type
_entity.pdbx_description
1 polymer ?
#
loop_
_entity_poly.entity_id
_entity_poly.type
_entity_poly.pdbx_seq_one_letter_code
_entity_poly.pdbx_strand_id
1 'polypeptide(L)'
;MAILLYSGSLRAGFVADDWDFLALVGQARSAAIAFEPLVGRFFRPWVVLLYYVNYKAFGEWPLPFHLTVVLLHALNAWLLCLFTLRITKGDRVLALLTGALFLAFAGHSEAVSWIAGTADTILMSFAIGGLLLLHRALTSGSPLLPTVTGWLVLAAGIMAKETSVMLPALAAAYGTAFALSVTGEERRAAFVKTARFVVVPALIVAGYLALRTTLFGDPTDAYAGLSLSAGTVFTYARAFVLRIFFPPWGRLAIAWGHGQDVWLLGAGLVVLVIALMRAHPRVPLLFSGAAAAIMLAPALPLTISLSTTETERVVYIPTAFGA
;
A
#
# COMPACT_ATOMS: atom_id res chain seq x y z
N MET A 1 -0.25 3.98 -21.50
CA MET A 1 0.92 3.39 -20.83
C MET A 1 0.55 2.12 -20.06
N ALA A 2 -0.27 2.19 -18.99
CA ALA A 2 -0.59 1.02 -18.15
C ALA A 2 -1.10 -0.22 -18.92
N ILE A 3 -2.08 -0.03 -19.81
CA ILE A 3 -2.62 -1.11 -20.66
C ILE A 3 -1.54 -1.78 -21.52
N LEU A 4 -0.55 -1.01 -22.00
CA LEU A 4 0.55 -1.54 -22.81
C LEU A 4 1.50 -2.38 -21.95
N LEU A 5 1.90 -1.83 -20.79
CA LEU A 5 2.82 -2.48 -19.84
C LEU A 5 2.25 -3.80 -19.29
N TYR A 6 0.93 -3.83 -19.01
CA TYR A 6 0.24 -5.00 -18.44
C TYR A 6 -0.61 -5.76 -19.48
N SER A 7 -0.30 -5.60 -20.77
CA SER A 7 -1.03 -6.27 -21.85
C SER A 7 -0.98 -7.80 -21.76
N GLY A 8 0.10 -8.36 -21.20
CA GLY A 8 0.21 -9.79 -20.89
C GLY A 8 -0.80 -10.24 -19.84
N SER A 9 -0.95 -9.48 -18.75
CA SER A 9 -1.91 -9.76 -17.68
C SER A 9 -3.36 -9.72 -18.17
N LEU A 10 -3.69 -8.84 -19.13
CA LEU A 10 -5.04 -8.77 -19.73
C LEU A 10 -5.43 -10.03 -20.52
N ARG A 11 -4.47 -10.89 -20.88
CA ARG A 11 -4.68 -12.14 -21.61
C ARG A 11 -4.56 -13.38 -20.70
N ALA A 12 -4.25 -13.19 -19.42
CA ALA A 12 -4.18 -14.26 -18.46
C ALA A 12 -5.58 -14.80 -18.11
N GLY A 13 -5.63 -16.05 -17.66
CA GLY A 13 -6.82 -16.63 -17.04
C GLY A 13 -6.76 -16.49 -15.51
N PHE A 14 -7.83 -16.94 -14.85
CA PHE A 14 -7.88 -17.02 -13.38
C PHE A 14 -6.89 -18.05 -12.84
N VAL A 15 -6.29 -17.75 -11.68
CA VAL A 15 -5.27 -18.60 -11.04
C VAL A 15 -5.45 -18.64 -9.52
N ALA A 16 -4.98 -19.73 -8.89
CA ALA A 16 -4.96 -19.89 -7.43
C ALA A 16 -6.32 -19.52 -6.79
N ASP A 17 -6.31 -18.66 -5.77
CA ASP A 17 -7.48 -18.25 -4.98
C ASP A 17 -8.58 -17.54 -5.81
N ASP A 18 -8.30 -17.14 -7.05
CA ASP A 18 -9.31 -16.52 -7.93
C ASP A 18 -10.54 -17.43 -8.09
N TRP A 19 -10.33 -18.75 -8.12
CA TRP A 19 -11.41 -19.74 -8.21
C TRP A 19 -12.30 -19.76 -6.97
N ASP A 20 -11.74 -19.54 -5.78
CA ASP A 20 -12.52 -19.47 -4.54
C ASP A 20 -13.40 -18.21 -4.52
N PHE A 21 -12.86 -17.08 -4.99
CA PHE A 21 -13.65 -15.86 -5.15
C PHE A 21 -14.78 -16.02 -6.16
N LEU A 22 -14.51 -16.64 -7.31
CA LEU A 22 -15.53 -16.91 -8.34
C LEU A 22 -16.61 -17.85 -7.82
N ALA A 23 -16.24 -18.93 -7.12
CA ALA A 23 -17.18 -19.86 -6.51
C ALA A 23 -18.09 -19.17 -5.46
N LEU A 24 -17.51 -18.26 -4.68
CA LEU A 24 -18.24 -17.46 -3.68
C LEU A 24 -19.26 -16.52 -4.35
N VAL A 25 -18.84 -15.73 -5.34
CA VAL A 25 -19.72 -14.73 -5.96
C VAL A 25 -20.71 -15.35 -6.96
N GLY A 26 -20.40 -16.52 -7.52
CA GLY A 26 -21.28 -17.26 -8.43
C GLY A 26 -22.58 -17.70 -7.76
N GLN A 27 -22.55 -17.97 -6.46
CA GLN A 27 -23.72 -18.34 -5.65
C GLN A 27 -24.47 -17.12 -5.10
N ALA A 28 -23.91 -15.93 -5.23
CA ALA A 28 -24.42 -14.73 -4.58
C ALA A 28 -25.64 -14.13 -5.30
N ARG A 29 -26.68 -13.84 -4.52
CA ARG A 29 -27.89 -13.14 -4.99
C ARG A 29 -27.81 -11.62 -4.85
N SER A 30 -26.95 -11.11 -3.97
CA SER A 30 -26.81 -9.68 -3.70
C SER A 30 -25.35 -9.29 -3.43
N ALA A 31 -25.06 -7.98 -3.50
CA ALA A 31 -23.73 -7.44 -3.21
C ALA A 31 -23.33 -7.58 -1.73
N ALA A 32 -24.25 -8.00 -0.85
CA ALA A 32 -23.94 -8.27 0.56
C ALA A 32 -22.92 -9.40 0.74
N ILE A 33 -22.73 -10.25 -0.28
CA ILE A 33 -21.66 -11.26 -0.31
C ILE A 33 -20.27 -10.64 -0.10
N ALA A 34 -20.09 -9.35 -0.40
CA ALA A 34 -18.85 -8.64 -0.12
C ALA A 34 -18.43 -8.74 1.35
N PHE A 35 -19.36 -8.91 2.28
CA PHE A 35 -19.06 -9.00 3.71
C PHE A 35 -18.82 -10.44 4.19
N GLU A 36 -18.84 -11.42 3.29
CA GLU A 36 -18.52 -12.82 3.62
C GLU A 36 -16.99 -13.01 3.69
N PRO A 37 -16.44 -13.57 4.78
CA PRO A 37 -15.01 -13.82 4.89
C PRO A 37 -14.57 -14.94 3.94
N LEU A 38 -13.50 -14.70 3.17
CA LEU A 38 -12.90 -15.72 2.31
C LEU A 38 -12.00 -16.64 3.17
N VAL A 39 -12.16 -17.96 2.99
CA VAL A 39 -11.38 -19.01 3.70
C VAL A 39 -11.41 -18.83 5.23
N GLY A 40 -12.50 -18.31 5.78
CA GLY A 40 -12.73 -18.15 7.23
C GLY A 40 -11.75 -17.23 7.98
N ARG A 41 -10.79 -16.58 7.29
CA ARG A 41 -9.71 -15.82 7.94
C ARG A 41 -9.46 -14.43 7.34
N PHE A 42 -9.84 -14.19 6.08
CA PHE A 42 -9.59 -12.92 5.40
C PHE A 42 -10.90 -12.18 5.12
N PHE A 43 -11.11 -11.09 5.85
CA PHE A 43 -12.24 -10.19 5.63
C PHE A 43 -11.80 -9.05 4.71
N ARG A 44 -12.06 -9.20 3.40
CA ARG A 44 -11.66 -8.23 2.35
C ARG A 44 -12.81 -7.82 1.45
N PRO A 45 -13.80 -7.06 1.95
CA PRO A 45 -14.99 -6.72 1.18
C PRO A 45 -14.77 -6.07 -0.18
N TRP A 46 -13.75 -5.22 -0.32
CA TRP A 46 -13.49 -4.59 -1.62
C TRP A 46 -13.03 -5.58 -2.69
N VAL A 47 -12.29 -6.62 -2.31
CA VAL A 47 -11.85 -7.66 -3.25
C VAL A 47 -13.05 -8.49 -3.68
N VAL A 48 -13.87 -8.96 -2.73
CA VAL A 48 -15.09 -9.73 -3.03
C VAL A 48 -16.07 -8.90 -3.86
N LEU A 49 -16.22 -7.60 -3.57
CA LEU A 49 -17.07 -6.72 -4.36
C LEU A 49 -16.57 -6.53 -5.79
N LEU A 50 -15.25 -6.40 -5.99
CA LEU A 50 -14.65 -6.35 -7.32
C LEU A 50 -14.99 -7.61 -8.12
N TYR A 51 -14.85 -8.78 -7.50
CA TYR A 51 -15.26 -10.06 -8.10
C TYR A 51 -16.75 -10.11 -8.42
N TYR A 52 -17.60 -9.72 -7.46
CA TYR A 52 -19.05 -9.77 -7.61
C TYR A 52 -19.53 -8.89 -8.76
N VAL A 53 -19.05 -7.65 -8.85
CA VAL A 53 -19.45 -6.71 -9.90
C VAL A 53 -19.01 -7.21 -11.28
N ASN A 54 -17.75 -7.65 -11.41
CA ASN A 54 -17.25 -8.16 -12.69
C ASN A 54 -17.96 -9.45 -13.09
N TYR A 55 -18.18 -10.38 -12.16
CA TYR A 55 -18.89 -11.64 -12.43
C TYR A 55 -20.34 -11.40 -12.84
N LYS A 56 -21.05 -10.48 -12.16
CA LYS A 56 -22.44 -10.17 -12.54
C LYS A 56 -22.56 -9.52 -13.91
N ALA A 57 -21.57 -8.72 -14.32
CA ALA A 57 -21.59 -8.03 -15.60
C ALA A 57 -21.06 -8.90 -16.76
N PHE A 58 -20.08 -9.76 -16.52
CA PHE A 58 -19.30 -10.43 -17.56
C PHE A 58 -19.13 -11.94 -17.38
N GLY A 59 -19.71 -12.53 -16.32
CA GLY A 59 -19.53 -13.93 -15.98
C GLY A 59 -18.07 -14.27 -15.66
N GLU A 60 -17.62 -15.44 -16.10
CA GLU A 60 -16.24 -15.92 -15.93
C GLU A 60 -15.31 -15.47 -17.07
N TRP A 61 -15.57 -14.34 -17.71
CA TRP A 61 -14.64 -13.77 -18.66
C TRP A 61 -13.50 -13.06 -17.90
N PRO A 62 -12.22 -13.48 -17.99
CA PRO A 62 -11.16 -12.93 -17.13
C PRO A 62 -10.76 -11.48 -17.45
N LEU A 63 -10.93 -11.04 -18.69
CA LEU A 63 -10.39 -9.76 -19.16
C LEU A 63 -10.94 -8.54 -18.38
N PRO A 64 -12.25 -8.40 -18.10
CA PRO A 64 -12.77 -7.31 -17.27
C PRO A 64 -12.18 -7.25 -15.86
N PHE A 65 -11.90 -8.40 -15.24
CA PHE A 65 -11.29 -8.46 -13.91
C PHE A 65 -9.85 -7.92 -13.95
N HIS A 66 -9.03 -8.44 -14.87
CA HIS A 66 -7.66 -7.92 -15.06
C HIS A 66 -7.65 -6.45 -15.46
N LEU A 67 -8.57 -6.02 -16.33
CA LEU A 67 -8.69 -4.61 -16.73
C LEU A 67 -9.00 -3.72 -15.52
N THR A 68 -9.90 -4.16 -14.63
CA THR A 68 -10.21 -3.42 -13.40
C THR A 68 -8.97 -3.22 -12.54
N VAL A 69 -8.17 -4.28 -12.33
CA VAL A 69 -6.93 -4.21 -11.53
C VAL A 69 -5.88 -3.29 -12.20
N VAL A 70 -5.70 -3.40 -13.52
CA VAL A 70 -4.78 -2.54 -14.28
C VAL A 70 -5.19 -1.06 -14.22
N LEU A 71 -6.49 -0.76 -14.33
CA LEU A 71 -7.01 0.60 -14.20
C LEU A 71 -6.82 1.14 -12.78
N LEU A 72 -6.99 0.30 -11.77
CA LEU A 72 -6.73 0.65 -10.38
C LEU A 72 -5.24 0.92 -10.11
N HIS A 73 -4.34 0.14 -10.70
CA HIS A 73 -2.90 0.41 -10.64
C HIS A 73 -2.54 1.74 -11.34
N ALA A 74 -3.16 2.03 -12.49
CA ALA A 74 -3.01 3.32 -13.16
C ALA A 74 -3.54 4.49 -12.31
N LEU A 75 -4.67 4.30 -11.63
CA LEU A 75 -5.22 5.27 -10.68
C LEU A 75 -4.22 5.52 -9.54
N ASN A 76 -3.62 4.46 -8.98
CA ASN A 76 -2.61 4.59 -7.93
C ASN A 76 -1.39 5.38 -8.37
N ALA A 77 -0.85 5.11 -9.57
CA ALA A 77 0.26 5.87 -10.13
C ALA A 77 -0.11 7.36 -10.32
N TRP A 78 -1.33 7.65 -10.77
CA TRP A 78 -1.81 9.02 -10.91
C TRP A 78 -2.00 9.72 -9.57
N LEU A 79 -2.62 9.06 -8.58
CA LEU A 79 -2.75 9.59 -7.23
C LEU A 79 -1.38 9.87 -6.61
N LEU A 80 -0.40 9.01 -6.87
CA LEU A 80 0.98 9.21 -6.43
C LEU A 80 1.60 10.44 -7.11
N CYS A 81 1.44 10.64 -8.42
CA CYS A 81 1.84 11.88 -9.09
C CYS A 81 1.24 13.11 -8.39
N LEU A 82 -0.08 13.08 -8.12
CA LEU A 82 -0.76 14.20 -7.48
C LEU A 82 -0.20 14.46 -6.07
N PHE A 83 0.04 13.41 -5.30
CA PHE A 83 0.58 13.53 -3.95
C PHE A 83 2.02 14.04 -3.97
N THR A 84 2.88 13.49 -4.83
CA THR A 84 4.25 13.98 -5.03
C THR A 84 4.25 15.45 -5.42
N LEU A 85 3.37 15.87 -6.33
CA LEU A 85 3.24 17.28 -6.71
C LEU A 85 2.90 18.18 -5.51
N ARG A 86 2.09 17.71 -4.56
CA ARG A 86 1.75 18.48 -3.34
C ARG A 86 2.93 18.59 -2.38
N ILE A 87 3.62 17.48 -2.10
CA ILE A 87 4.69 17.45 -1.09
C ILE A 87 5.99 18.10 -1.57
N THR A 88 6.20 18.17 -2.89
CA THR A 88 7.38 18.76 -3.54
C THR A 88 7.17 20.22 -3.96
N LYS A 89 6.10 20.86 -3.49
CA LYS A 89 5.75 22.26 -3.84
C LYS A 89 5.59 22.50 -5.34
N GLY A 90 5.07 21.52 -6.08
CA GLY A 90 4.72 21.68 -7.49
C GLY A 90 5.77 21.19 -8.48
N ASP A 91 6.79 20.42 -8.07
CA ASP A 91 7.75 19.80 -8.99
C ASP A 91 7.06 18.76 -9.88
N ARG A 92 6.75 19.17 -11.11
CA ARG A 92 6.04 18.33 -12.10
C ARG A 92 6.92 17.21 -12.62
N VAL A 93 8.23 17.43 -12.74
CA VAL A 93 9.15 16.42 -13.29
C VAL A 93 9.27 15.30 -12.29
N LEU A 94 9.53 15.62 -11.01
CA LEU A 94 9.59 14.62 -9.96
C LEU A 94 8.26 13.87 -9.81
N ALA A 95 7.12 14.58 -9.82
CA ALA A 95 5.81 13.95 -9.75
C ALA A 95 5.56 12.95 -10.90
N LEU A 96 5.87 13.33 -12.14
CA LEU A 96 5.72 12.46 -13.30
C LEU A 96 6.67 11.27 -13.25
N LEU A 97 7.92 11.48 -12.83
CA LEU A 97 8.91 10.41 -12.69
C LEU A 97 8.48 9.42 -11.62
N THR A 98 8.06 9.87 -10.43
CA THR A 98 7.60 8.98 -9.35
C THR A 98 6.44 8.10 -9.81
N GLY A 99 5.41 8.68 -10.45
CA GLY A 99 4.28 7.88 -10.94
C GLY A 99 4.62 6.99 -12.13
N ALA A 100 5.51 7.42 -13.04
CA ALA A 100 5.94 6.60 -14.16
C ALA A 100 6.82 5.42 -13.71
N LEU A 101 7.74 5.65 -12.78
CA LEU A 101 8.56 4.62 -12.15
C LEU A 101 7.68 3.63 -11.40
N PHE A 102 6.73 4.11 -10.59
CA PHE A 102 5.78 3.24 -9.90
C PHE A 102 4.96 2.41 -10.89
N LEU A 103 4.41 3.02 -11.94
CA LEU A 103 3.60 2.30 -12.94
C LEU A 103 4.39 1.22 -13.70
N ALA A 104 5.68 1.45 -13.94
CA ALA A 104 6.54 0.57 -14.72
C ALA A 104 7.38 -0.40 -13.88
N PHE A 105 7.31 -0.31 -12.54
CA PHE A 105 8.14 -1.11 -11.66
C PHE A 105 7.72 -2.58 -11.72
N ALA A 106 8.59 -3.44 -12.26
CA ALA A 106 8.29 -4.86 -12.44
C ALA A 106 8.00 -5.61 -11.14
N GLY A 107 8.40 -5.08 -9.97
CA GLY A 107 8.06 -5.63 -8.66
C GLY A 107 6.59 -5.52 -8.26
N HIS A 108 5.72 -4.95 -9.10
CA HIS A 108 4.27 -4.92 -8.90
C HIS A 108 3.52 -6.07 -9.59
N SER A 109 4.24 -6.97 -10.26
CA SER A 109 3.64 -7.98 -11.12
C SER A 109 2.59 -8.84 -10.40
N GLU A 110 2.88 -9.30 -9.18
CA GLU A 110 1.94 -10.09 -8.38
C GLU A 110 0.68 -9.28 -8.00
N ALA A 111 0.84 -8.04 -7.53
CA ALA A 111 -0.29 -7.20 -7.09
C ALA A 111 -1.21 -6.78 -8.25
N VAL A 112 -0.70 -6.73 -9.48
CA VAL A 112 -1.44 -6.23 -10.65
C VAL A 112 -1.91 -7.36 -11.57
N SER A 113 -1.17 -8.47 -11.66
CA SER A 113 -1.50 -9.57 -12.58
C SER A 113 -2.39 -10.63 -11.92
N TRP A 114 -2.24 -10.86 -10.61
CA TRP A 114 -3.09 -11.79 -9.87
C TRP A 114 -4.30 -11.04 -9.30
N ILE A 115 -5.51 -11.43 -9.69
CA ILE A 115 -6.73 -10.68 -9.36
C ILE A 115 -7.01 -10.73 -7.87
N ALA A 116 -6.89 -11.89 -7.20
CA ALA A 116 -7.00 -11.97 -5.74
C ALA A 116 -5.89 -11.18 -5.00
N GLY A 117 -4.76 -10.91 -5.66
CA GLY A 117 -3.69 -10.03 -5.19
C GLY A 117 -4.06 -8.54 -5.12
N THR A 118 -5.20 -8.13 -5.69
CA THR A 118 -5.64 -6.73 -5.80
C THR A 118 -5.90 -6.03 -4.46
N ALA A 119 -5.88 -6.74 -3.33
CA ALA A 119 -6.08 -6.15 -2.00
C ALA A 119 -5.11 -4.97 -1.74
N ASP A 120 -3.85 -5.09 -2.16
CA ASP A 120 -2.83 -4.04 -2.01
C ASP A 120 -3.05 -2.86 -2.96
N THR A 121 -3.51 -3.10 -4.19
CA THR A 121 -3.81 -2.02 -5.15
C THR A 121 -5.01 -1.20 -4.68
N ILE A 122 -6.03 -1.85 -4.10
CA ILE A 122 -7.20 -1.17 -3.52
C ILE A 122 -6.78 -0.35 -2.30
N LEU A 123 -6.05 -0.96 -1.37
CA LEU A 123 -5.59 -0.28 -0.15
C LEU A 123 -4.74 0.96 -0.49
N MET A 124 -3.87 0.87 -1.50
CA MET A 124 -3.06 2.00 -1.96
C MET A 124 -3.90 3.21 -2.37
N SER A 125 -5.02 3.00 -3.07
CA SER A 125 -5.91 4.09 -3.50
C SER A 125 -6.48 4.84 -2.29
N PHE A 126 -6.91 4.10 -1.26
CA PHE A 126 -7.39 4.69 -0.02
C PHE A 126 -6.27 5.34 0.80
N ALA A 127 -5.07 4.77 0.81
CA ALA A 127 -3.90 5.32 1.50
C ALA A 127 -3.52 6.70 0.93
N ILE A 128 -3.25 6.78 -0.37
CA ILE A 128 -2.86 8.05 -1.00
C ILE A 128 -4.03 9.04 -1.06
N GLY A 129 -5.26 8.55 -1.32
CA GLY A 129 -6.46 9.38 -1.26
C GLY A 129 -6.65 10.03 0.13
N GLY A 130 -6.44 9.26 1.19
CA GLY A 130 -6.46 9.75 2.57
C GLY A 130 -5.36 10.78 2.85
N LEU A 131 -4.14 10.54 2.36
CA LEU A 131 -3.03 11.51 2.50
C LEU A 131 -3.28 12.82 1.74
N LEU A 132 -3.88 12.77 0.55
CA LEU A 132 -4.29 13.96 -0.21
C LEU A 132 -5.37 14.76 0.53
N LEU A 133 -6.33 14.09 1.17
CA LEU A 133 -7.37 14.73 1.98
C LEU A 133 -6.79 15.34 3.27
N LEU A 134 -5.84 14.66 3.91
CA LEU A 134 -5.09 15.22 5.04
C LEU A 134 -4.29 16.45 4.61
N HIS A 135 -3.57 16.40 3.49
CA HIS A 135 -2.87 17.57 2.95
C HIS A 135 -3.83 18.75 2.76
N ARG A 136 -4.99 18.50 2.16
CA ARG A 136 -6.02 19.53 1.98
C ARG A 136 -6.55 20.06 3.32
N ALA A 137 -6.74 19.22 4.33
CA ALA A 137 -7.15 19.65 5.66
C ALA A 137 -6.09 20.56 6.32
N LEU A 138 -4.81 20.20 6.18
CA LEU A 138 -3.68 20.94 6.73
C LEU A 138 -3.56 22.33 6.10
N THR A 139 -3.71 22.44 4.78
CA THR A 139 -3.55 23.70 4.05
C THR A 139 -4.83 24.55 3.94
N SER A 140 -6.02 23.99 4.23
CA SER A 140 -7.29 24.72 4.15
C SER A 140 -7.58 25.54 5.41
N GLY A 141 -8.20 26.71 5.25
CA GLY A 141 -8.81 27.47 6.35
C GLY A 141 -10.06 26.80 6.93
N SER A 142 -10.74 25.97 6.15
CA SER A 142 -11.90 25.17 6.56
C SER A 142 -11.59 23.66 6.44
N PRO A 143 -11.01 23.04 7.50
CA PRO A 143 -10.52 21.66 7.43
C PRO A 143 -11.64 20.60 7.55
N LEU A 144 -12.86 20.99 7.92
CA LEU A 144 -13.93 20.04 8.30
C LEU A 144 -14.27 19.06 7.17
N LEU A 145 -14.60 19.57 5.98
CA LEU A 145 -14.99 18.72 4.85
C LEU A 145 -13.86 17.74 4.45
N PRO A 146 -12.61 18.19 4.18
CA PRO A 146 -11.51 17.26 3.91
C PRO A 146 -11.26 16.25 5.05
N THR A 147 -11.46 16.65 6.30
CA THR A 147 -11.29 15.77 7.47
C THR A 147 -12.35 14.67 7.49
N VAL A 148 -13.63 15.03 7.37
CA VAL A 148 -14.74 14.06 7.37
C VAL A 148 -14.66 13.14 6.15
N THR A 149 -14.39 13.68 4.96
CA THR A 149 -14.16 12.85 3.77
C THR A 149 -12.95 11.92 3.98
N GLY A 150 -11.89 12.42 4.61
CA GLY A 150 -10.71 11.63 4.96
C GLY A 150 -11.04 10.46 5.89
N TRP A 151 -11.87 10.68 6.90
CA TRP A 151 -12.35 9.61 7.78
C TRP A 151 -13.08 8.52 7.00
N LEU A 152 -13.99 8.89 6.10
CA LEU A 152 -14.74 7.93 5.28
C LEU A 152 -13.82 7.15 4.35
N VAL A 153 -12.86 7.81 3.70
CA VAL A 153 -11.89 7.18 2.80
C VAL A 153 -10.96 6.21 3.55
N LEU A 154 -10.45 6.61 4.72
CA LEU A 154 -9.59 5.74 5.52
C LEU A 154 -10.38 4.57 6.14
N ALA A 155 -11.61 4.80 6.58
CA ALA A 155 -12.51 3.74 7.07
C ALA A 155 -12.83 2.72 5.97
N ALA A 156 -13.10 3.18 4.74
CA ALA A 156 -13.26 2.32 3.59
C ALA A 156 -11.96 1.52 3.31
N GLY A 157 -10.79 2.14 3.43
CA GLY A 157 -9.50 1.47 3.29
C GLY A 157 -9.28 0.31 4.27
N ILE A 158 -9.89 0.37 5.46
CA ILE A 158 -9.80 -0.71 6.46
C ILE A 158 -10.39 -2.03 5.94
N MET A 159 -11.37 -1.94 5.04
CA MET A 159 -12.05 -3.09 4.43
C MET A 159 -11.30 -3.67 3.22
N ALA A 160 -10.13 -3.13 2.86
CA ALA A 160 -9.38 -3.59 1.68
C ALA A 160 -8.45 -4.76 2.02
N LYS A 161 -7.70 -4.64 3.11
CA LYS A 161 -6.69 -5.59 3.57
C LYS A 161 -6.39 -5.36 5.04
N GLU A 162 -5.93 -6.38 5.74
CA GLU A 162 -5.61 -6.34 7.17
C GLU A 162 -4.47 -5.36 7.49
N THR A 163 -3.55 -5.13 6.54
CA THR A 163 -2.42 -4.19 6.68
C THR A 163 -2.86 -2.72 6.71
N SER A 164 -4.13 -2.44 6.42
CA SER A 164 -4.76 -1.12 6.53
C SER A 164 -4.76 -0.54 7.95
N VAL A 165 -4.51 -1.36 8.98
CA VAL A 165 -4.33 -0.89 10.36
C VAL A 165 -3.19 0.13 10.50
N MET A 166 -2.29 0.21 9.51
CA MET A 166 -1.21 1.18 9.44
C MET A 166 -1.63 2.55 8.86
N LEU A 167 -2.83 2.69 8.28
CA LEU A 167 -3.29 3.94 7.68
C LEU A 167 -3.31 5.15 8.65
N PRO A 168 -3.75 5.01 9.92
CA PRO A 168 -3.68 6.11 10.88
C PRO A 168 -2.23 6.53 11.19
N ALA A 169 -1.32 5.55 11.29
CA ALA A 169 0.11 5.81 11.51
C ALA A 169 0.75 6.52 10.30
N LEU A 170 0.41 6.10 9.08
CA LEU A 170 0.84 6.74 7.84
C LEU A 170 0.37 8.20 7.77
N ALA A 171 -0.91 8.46 8.09
CA ALA A 171 -1.47 9.80 8.17
C ALA A 171 -0.80 10.66 9.26
N ALA A 172 -0.55 10.08 10.44
CA ALA A 172 0.16 10.76 11.53
C ALA A 172 1.60 11.13 11.15
N ALA A 173 2.31 10.24 10.47
CA ALA A 173 3.66 10.49 9.97
C ALA A 173 3.67 11.65 8.97
N TYR A 174 2.71 11.68 8.05
CA TYR A 174 2.58 12.77 7.08
C TYR A 174 2.26 14.11 7.74
N GLY A 175 1.27 14.14 8.64
CA GLY A 175 0.89 15.36 9.35
C GLY A 175 2.01 15.89 10.26
N THR A 176 2.78 14.99 10.88
CA THR A 176 3.99 15.34 11.64
C THR A 176 5.06 15.93 10.73
N ALA A 177 5.35 15.29 9.59
CA ALA A 177 6.29 15.80 8.62
C ALA A 177 5.88 17.22 8.15
N PHE A 178 4.61 17.41 7.78
CA PHE A 178 4.08 18.72 7.43
C PHE A 178 4.25 19.74 8.56
N ALA A 179 3.90 19.40 9.80
CA ALA A 179 4.06 20.28 10.96
C ALA A 179 5.52 20.67 11.21
N LEU A 180 6.48 19.78 10.93
CA LEU A 180 7.92 20.08 11.01
C LEU A 180 8.42 20.98 9.88
N SER A 181 7.65 21.15 8.80
CA SER A 181 8.00 22.05 7.70
C SER A 181 7.56 23.51 7.90
N VAL A 182 6.76 23.77 8.95
CA VAL A 182 6.22 25.09 9.31
C VAL A 182 6.62 25.48 10.72
N THR A 183 6.47 26.76 11.08
CA THR A 183 6.92 27.32 12.37
C THR A 183 5.80 28.04 13.13
N GLY A 184 5.98 28.25 14.45
CA GLY A 184 5.07 29.06 15.26
C GLY A 184 3.65 28.47 15.40
N GLU A 185 2.64 29.32 15.27
CA GLU A 185 1.22 28.92 15.42
C GLU A 185 0.77 27.93 14.33
N GLU A 186 1.30 28.05 13.11
CA GLU A 186 0.99 27.13 12.01
C GLU A 186 1.41 25.69 12.34
N ARG A 187 2.54 25.51 13.02
CA ARG A 187 3.01 24.19 13.50
C ARG A 187 2.05 23.59 14.52
N ARG A 188 1.61 24.40 15.49
CA ARG A 188 0.62 23.96 16.49
C ARG A 188 -0.70 23.59 15.82
N ALA A 189 -1.18 24.41 14.89
CA ALA A 189 -2.40 24.14 14.13
C ALA A 189 -2.28 22.86 13.30
N ALA A 190 -1.14 22.62 12.65
CA ALA A 190 -0.88 21.40 11.89
C ALA A 190 -0.94 20.14 12.77
N PHE A 191 -0.35 20.15 13.96
CA PHE A 191 -0.48 19.04 14.92
C PHE A 191 -1.93 18.80 15.35
N VAL A 192 -2.67 19.85 15.69
CA VAL A 192 -4.08 19.73 16.09
C VAL A 192 -4.95 19.18 14.96
N LYS A 193 -4.77 19.69 13.73
CA LYS A 193 -5.48 19.21 12.54
C LYS A 193 -5.14 17.74 12.26
N THR A 194 -3.86 17.36 12.37
CA THR A 194 -3.42 15.97 12.22
C THR A 194 -4.06 15.07 13.27
N ALA A 195 -4.03 15.44 14.54
CA ALA A 195 -4.62 14.66 15.62
C ALA A 195 -6.13 14.44 15.41
N ARG A 196 -6.86 15.51 15.03
CA ARG A 196 -8.29 15.42 14.68
C ARG A 196 -8.54 14.53 13.46
N PHE A 197 -7.66 14.57 12.47
CA PHE A 197 -7.77 13.72 11.29
C PHE A 197 -7.54 12.25 11.63
N VAL A 198 -6.58 11.94 12.49
CA VAL A 198 -6.14 10.57 12.81
C VAL A 198 -7.02 9.89 13.85
N VAL A 199 -7.62 10.63 14.79
CA VAL A 199 -8.33 10.04 15.94
C VAL A 199 -9.46 9.10 15.53
N VAL A 200 -10.31 9.48 14.57
CA VAL A 200 -11.44 8.64 14.15
C VAL A 200 -10.96 7.36 13.45
N PRO A 201 -10.08 7.41 12.42
CA PRO A 201 -9.49 6.20 11.84
C PRO A 201 -8.77 5.31 12.88
N ALA A 202 -8.06 5.89 13.84
CA ALA A 202 -7.38 5.14 14.89
C ALA A 202 -8.38 4.40 15.80
N LEU A 203 -9.50 5.04 16.16
CA LEU A 203 -10.57 4.39 16.93
C LEU A 203 -11.25 3.26 16.14
N ILE A 204 -11.44 3.43 14.83
CA ILE A 204 -11.99 2.37 13.96
C ILE A 204 -11.02 1.19 13.89
N VAL A 205 -9.72 1.45 13.72
CA VAL A 205 -8.69 0.40 13.74
C VAL A 205 -8.66 -0.31 15.10
N ALA A 206 -8.75 0.43 16.20
CA ALA A 206 -8.79 -0.17 17.54
C ALA A 206 -10.03 -1.06 17.72
N GLY A 207 -11.21 -0.61 17.27
CA GLY A 207 -12.43 -1.40 17.29
C GLY A 207 -12.35 -2.66 16.41
N TYR A 208 -11.77 -2.53 15.21
CA TYR A 208 -11.53 -3.67 14.31
C TYR A 208 -10.59 -4.71 14.94
N LEU A 209 -9.47 -4.26 15.53
CA LEU A 209 -8.53 -5.15 16.21
C LEU A 209 -9.17 -5.83 17.41
N ALA A 210 -9.94 -5.09 18.22
CA ALA A 210 -10.67 -5.65 19.36
C ALA A 210 -11.67 -6.74 18.90
N LEU A 211 -12.49 -6.45 17.89
CA LEU A 211 -13.42 -7.43 17.32
C LEU A 211 -12.67 -8.65 16.76
N ARG A 212 -11.53 -8.44 16.11
CA ARG A 212 -10.72 -9.55 15.59
C ARG A 212 -10.17 -10.43 16.72
N THR A 213 -9.69 -9.82 17.80
CA THR A 213 -9.20 -10.58 18.97
C THR A 213 -10.30 -11.37 19.66
N THR A 214 -11.53 -10.85 19.74
CA THR A 214 -12.63 -11.57 20.37
C THR A 214 -13.14 -12.74 19.52
N LEU A 215 -13.09 -12.61 18.19
CA LEU A 215 -13.55 -13.65 17.27
C LEU A 215 -12.51 -14.74 17.01
N PHE A 216 -11.22 -14.38 16.93
CA PHE A 216 -10.14 -15.27 16.48
C PHE A 216 -9.04 -15.50 17.53
N GLY A 217 -9.14 -14.92 18.73
CA GLY A 217 -8.13 -15.03 19.78
C GLY A 217 -6.97 -14.06 19.56
N ASP A 218 -6.10 -14.32 18.57
CA ASP A 218 -4.94 -13.48 18.27
C ASP A 218 -5.23 -12.53 17.08
N PRO A 219 -4.98 -11.20 17.19
CA PRO A 219 -5.17 -10.26 16.09
C PRO A 219 -4.29 -10.57 14.87
N THR A 220 -3.23 -11.34 15.05
CA THR A 220 -2.26 -11.77 14.02
C THR A 220 -2.42 -13.24 13.60
N ASP A 221 -3.43 -13.96 14.12
CA ASP A 221 -3.55 -15.43 13.98
C ASP A 221 -3.62 -15.94 12.52
N ALA A 222 -4.04 -15.07 11.60
CA ALA A 222 -4.00 -15.37 10.16
C ALA A 222 -2.57 -15.69 9.65
N TYR A 223 -1.54 -15.25 10.38
CA TYR A 223 -0.12 -15.45 10.07
C TYR A 223 0.66 -16.13 11.21
N ALA A 224 0.02 -16.60 12.29
CA ALA A 224 0.71 -17.12 13.48
C ALA A 224 1.66 -18.31 13.19
N GLY A 225 1.40 -19.10 12.15
CA GLY A 225 2.28 -20.19 11.68
C GLY A 225 3.32 -19.81 10.61
N LEU A 226 3.30 -18.56 10.13
CA LEU A 226 4.23 -18.02 9.14
C LEU A 226 5.30 -17.12 9.76
N SER A 227 5.24 -16.94 11.09
CA SER A 227 6.14 -16.06 11.82
C SER A 227 7.59 -16.55 11.75
N LEU A 228 8.47 -15.63 11.40
CA LEU A 228 9.91 -15.88 11.36
C LEU A 228 10.48 -16.16 12.75
N SER A 229 11.45 -17.06 12.82
CA SER A 229 12.29 -17.19 14.01
C SER A 229 13.04 -15.87 14.26
N ALA A 230 13.29 -15.51 15.53
CA ALA A 230 13.96 -14.25 15.88
C ALA A 230 15.30 -14.05 15.13
N GLY A 231 16.02 -15.13 14.81
CA GLY A 231 17.28 -15.10 14.05
C GLY A 231 17.14 -14.83 12.55
N THR A 232 15.94 -14.94 11.97
CA THR A 232 15.71 -14.75 10.52
C THR A 232 15.02 -13.42 10.19
N VAL A 233 14.44 -12.73 11.18
CA VAL A 233 13.75 -11.44 11.00
C VAL A 233 14.66 -10.41 10.33
N PHE A 234 15.91 -10.26 10.77
CA PHE A 234 16.84 -9.28 10.17
C PHE A 234 17.18 -9.62 8.71
N THR A 235 17.33 -10.91 8.42
CA THR A 235 17.64 -11.43 7.08
C THR A 235 16.52 -11.12 6.09
N TYR A 236 15.26 -11.33 6.49
CA TYR A 236 14.11 -11.01 5.64
C TYR A 236 13.76 -9.51 5.63
N ALA A 237 13.99 -8.78 6.72
CA ALA A 237 13.87 -7.31 6.71
C ALA A 237 14.78 -6.69 5.63
N ARG A 238 16.02 -7.17 5.49
CA ARG A 238 16.91 -6.78 4.39
C ARG A 238 16.33 -7.12 3.02
N ALA A 239 15.79 -8.33 2.85
CA ALA A 239 15.18 -8.75 1.59
C ALA A 239 14.00 -7.83 1.21
N PHE A 240 13.14 -7.48 2.17
CA PHE A 240 12.06 -6.52 1.94
C PHE A 240 12.55 -5.14 1.51
N VAL A 241 13.59 -4.61 2.17
CA VAL A 241 14.17 -3.31 1.78
C VAL A 241 14.72 -3.36 0.36
N LEU A 242 15.40 -4.44 -0.03
CA LEU A 242 15.87 -4.61 -1.42
C LEU A 242 14.71 -4.62 -2.40
N ARG A 243 13.60 -5.28 -2.06
CA ARG A 243 12.41 -5.42 -2.94
C ARG A 243 11.62 -4.13 -3.11
N ILE A 244 11.84 -3.12 -2.27
CA ILE A 244 11.34 -1.75 -2.49
C ILE A 244 12.00 -1.12 -3.72
N PHE A 245 13.27 -1.43 -3.99
CA PHE A 245 14.07 -0.75 -5.02
C PHE A 245 14.38 -1.64 -6.23
N PHE A 246 14.37 -2.96 -6.06
CA PHE A 246 14.77 -3.91 -7.09
C PHE A 246 13.64 -4.90 -7.42
N PRO A 247 13.33 -5.13 -8.70
CA PRO A 247 12.42 -6.18 -9.13
C PRO A 247 13.02 -7.58 -8.86
N PRO A 248 12.24 -8.67 -9.01
CA PRO A 248 12.77 -10.02 -8.87
C PRO A 248 13.91 -10.22 -9.85
N TRP A 249 15.03 -10.66 -9.32
CA TRP A 249 16.23 -10.84 -10.11
C TRP A 249 17.09 -11.93 -9.49
N GLY A 250 17.33 -13.02 -10.23
CA GLY A 250 18.12 -14.14 -9.73
C GLY A 250 19.49 -13.72 -9.19
N ARG A 251 20.13 -12.69 -9.77
CA ARG A 251 21.41 -12.16 -9.26
C ARG A 251 21.27 -11.44 -7.92
N LEU A 252 20.12 -10.80 -7.67
CA LEU A 252 19.83 -10.19 -6.36
C LEU A 252 19.70 -11.27 -5.28
N ALA A 253 19.02 -12.38 -5.60
CA ALA A 253 18.91 -13.52 -4.70
C ALA A 253 20.28 -14.16 -4.39
N ILE A 254 21.13 -14.33 -5.41
CA ILE A 254 22.51 -14.82 -5.24
C ILE A 254 23.33 -13.86 -4.36
N ALA A 255 23.28 -12.55 -4.66
CA ALA A 255 24.00 -11.55 -3.89
C ALA A 255 23.57 -11.56 -2.41
N TRP A 256 22.27 -11.67 -2.14
CA TRP A 256 21.74 -11.77 -0.78
C TRP A 256 22.16 -13.07 -0.07
N GLY A 257 22.11 -14.20 -0.77
CA GLY A 257 22.55 -15.50 -0.24
C GLY A 257 24.05 -15.52 0.16
N HIS A 258 24.88 -14.73 -0.52
CA HIS A 258 26.29 -14.54 -0.20
C HIS A 258 26.56 -13.32 0.72
N GLY A 259 25.53 -12.61 1.18
CA GLY A 259 25.66 -11.41 2.01
C GLY A 259 26.26 -10.18 1.29
N GLN A 260 26.31 -10.19 -0.05
CA GLN A 260 26.83 -9.10 -0.88
C GLN A 260 25.82 -7.96 -1.10
N ASP A 261 24.54 -8.17 -0.78
CA ASP A 261 23.50 -7.14 -0.80
C ASP A 261 23.81 -5.96 0.15
N VAL A 262 24.67 -6.14 1.15
CA VAL A 262 25.14 -5.05 2.01
C VAL A 262 25.82 -3.93 1.23
N TRP A 263 26.45 -4.23 0.09
CA TRP A 263 27.03 -3.23 -0.80
C TRP A 263 25.94 -2.41 -1.52
N LEU A 264 24.84 -3.07 -1.91
CA LEU A 264 23.68 -2.40 -2.51
C LEU A 264 22.99 -1.50 -1.49
N LEU A 265 22.79 -2.00 -0.27
CA LEU A 265 22.22 -1.22 0.84
C LEU A 265 23.13 -0.05 1.22
N GLY A 266 24.44 -0.25 1.27
CA GLY A 266 25.42 0.80 1.52
C GLY A 266 25.41 1.88 0.45
N ALA A 267 25.38 1.49 -0.83
CA ALA A 267 25.25 2.43 -1.94
C ALA A 267 23.92 3.21 -1.88
N GLY A 268 22.81 2.52 -1.57
CA GLY A 268 21.51 3.16 -1.36
C GLY A 268 21.53 4.17 -0.21
N LEU A 269 22.20 3.84 0.90
CA LEU A 269 22.37 4.77 2.02
C LEU A 269 23.18 6.01 1.62
N VAL A 270 24.26 5.85 0.84
CA VAL A 270 25.03 6.99 0.33
C VAL A 270 24.16 7.89 -0.56
N VAL A 271 23.37 7.31 -1.47
CA VAL A 271 22.42 8.05 -2.31
C VAL A 271 21.39 8.80 -1.45
N LEU A 272 20.82 8.14 -0.44
CA LEU A 272 19.86 8.75 0.48
C LEU A 272 20.49 9.91 1.28
N VAL A 273 21.72 9.76 1.76
CA VAL A 273 22.45 10.81 2.48
C VAL A 273 22.70 12.00 1.56
N ILE A 274 23.17 11.77 0.33
CA ILE A 274 23.38 12.84 -0.66
C ILE A 274 22.04 13.54 -0.98
N ALA A 275 20.97 12.77 -1.16
CA ALA A 275 19.64 13.32 -1.42
C ALA A 275 19.16 14.18 -0.24
N LEU A 276 19.31 13.72 1.01
CA LEU A 276 18.98 14.50 2.21
C LEU A 276 19.86 15.76 2.35
N MET A 277 21.13 15.70 1.98
CA MET A 277 22.02 16.85 2.01
C MET A 277 21.61 17.92 0.98
N ARG A 278 21.12 17.50 -0.20
CA ARG A 278 20.74 18.40 -1.31
C ARG A 278 19.27 18.84 -1.27
N ALA A 279 18.39 18.05 -0.66
CA ALA A 279 16.96 18.33 -0.65
C ALA A 279 16.64 19.50 0.29
N HIS A 280 16.05 20.54 -0.29
CA HIS A 280 15.49 21.65 0.46
C HIS A 280 14.04 21.86 0.00
N PRO A 281 13.03 21.52 0.83
CA PRO A 281 13.10 20.97 2.19
C PRO A 281 13.37 19.45 2.24
N ARG A 282 13.98 18.97 3.34
CA ARG A 282 14.25 17.52 3.59
C ARG A 282 13.03 16.71 3.99
N VAL A 283 11.97 17.39 4.41
CA VAL A 283 10.76 16.81 5.00
C VAL A 283 10.10 15.75 4.10
N PRO A 284 9.92 15.94 2.78
CA PRO A 284 9.32 14.92 1.92
C PRO A 284 10.12 13.62 1.91
N LEU A 285 11.45 13.68 1.86
CA LEU A 285 12.31 12.48 1.88
C LEU A 285 12.22 11.74 3.22
N LEU A 286 12.23 12.47 4.34
CA LEU A 286 12.07 11.87 5.67
C LEU A 286 10.70 11.22 5.83
N PHE A 287 9.65 11.87 5.32
CA PHE A 287 8.31 11.28 5.29
C PHE A 287 8.28 10.01 4.46
N SER A 288 8.84 10.01 3.24
CA SER A 288 8.88 8.83 2.38
C SER A 288 9.57 7.64 3.07
N GLY A 289 10.73 7.85 3.71
CA GLY A 289 11.39 6.80 4.49
C GLY A 289 10.55 6.26 5.64
N ALA A 290 9.89 7.14 6.41
CA ALA A 290 8.99 6.73 7.49
C ALA A 290 7.74 6.00 6.97
N ALA A 291 7.16 6.47 5.87
CA ALA A 291 5.99 5.87 5.23
C ALA A 291 6.28 4.47 4.69
N ALA A 292 7.44 4.29 4.04
CA ALA A 292 7.90 2.97 3.60
C ALA A 292 8.04 2.01 4.79
N ALA A 293 8.66 2.44 5.89
CA ALA A 293 8.84 1.63 7.08
C ALA A 293 7.49 1.27 7.76
N ILE A 294 6.60 2.24 7.93
CA ILE A 294 5.26 2.04 8.51
C ILE A 294 4.45 1.03 7.70
N MET A 295 4.44 1.17 6.38
CA MET A 295 3.66 0.29 5.50
C MET A 295 4.32 -1.09 5.32
N LEU A 296 5.63 -1.20 5.55
CA LEU A 296 6.34 -2.47 5.53
C LEU A 296 6.23 -3.24 6.84
N ALA A 297 6.01 -2.56 7.98
CA ALA A 297 5.99 -3.18 9.30
C ALA A 297 5.10 -4.44 9.40
N PRO A 298 3.86 -4.48 8.85
CA PRO A 298 3.04 -5.68 8.86
C PRO A 298 3.61 -6.88 8.09
N ALA A 299 4.53 -6.63 7.15
CA ALA A 299 5.14 -7.67 6.31
C ALA A 299 6.41 -8.27 6.93
N LEU A 300 7.01 -7.61 7.93
CA LEU A 300 8.26 -8.08 8.55
C LEU A 300 8.19 -9.50 9.15
N PRO A 301 7.04 -10.01 9.63
CA PRO A 301 6.92 -11.40 10.04
C PRO A 301 6.90 -12.42 8.89
N LEU A 302 6.81 -11.98 7.63
CA LEU A 302 6.69 -12.84 6.45
C LEU A 302 8.02 -13.03 5.73
N THR A 303 8.04 -13.93 4.76
CA THR A 303 9.14 -14.10 3.82
C THR A 303 8.84 -13.42 2.49
N ILE A 304 9.87 -13.09 1.73
CA ILE A 304 9.75 -12.58 0.37
C ILE A 304 10.82 -13.21 -0.51
N SER A 305 10.45 -13.55 -1.73
CA SER A 305 11.40 -14.02 -2.73
C SER A 305 12.13 -12.86 -3.38
N LEU A 306 13.44 -13.03 -3.57
CA LEU A 306 14.28 -12.09 -4.34
C LEU A 306 14.41 -12.50 -5.82
N SER A 307 14.05 -13.73 -6.17
CA SER A 307 14.19 -14.28 -7.53
C SER A 307 12.86 -14.47 -8.26
N THR A 308 11.77 -14.68 -7.53
CA THR A 308 10.42 -14.93 -8.06
C THR A 308 9.45 -13.83 -7.64
N THR A 309 8.22 -13.90 -8.17
CA THR A 309 7.14 -12.97 -7.89
C THR A 309 6.32 -13.37 -6.65
N GLU A 310 6.84 -14.23 -5.79
CA GLU A 310 6.13 -14.65 -4.59
C GLU A 310 6.23 -13.60 -3.48
N THR A 311 5.07 -13.19 -2.97
CA THR A 311 4.93 -12.24 -1.86
C THR A 311 5.43 -10.82 -2.20
N GLU A 312 5.61 -10.47 -3.48
CA GLU A 312 5.91 -9.10 -3.89
C GLU A 312 4.79 -8.12 -3.54
N ARG A 313 3.54 -8.57 -3.52
CA ARG A 313 2.37 -7.71 -3.29
C ARG A 313 2.46 -6.95 -1.96
N VAL A 314 3.17 -7.48 -0.97
CA VAL A 314 3.33 -6.82 0.34
C VAL A 314 4.26 -5.61 0.29
N VAL A 315 5.14 -5.51 -0.71
CA VAL A 315 5.98 -4.32 -0.94
C VAL A 315 5.34 -3.32 -1.91
N TYR A 316 4.16 -3.61 -2.47
CA TYR A 316 3.47 -2.72 -3.42
C TYR A 316 3.26 -1.31 -2.85
N ILE A 317 2.75 -1.16 -1.63
CA ILE A 317 2.58 0.17 -1.01
C ILE A 317 3.94 0.79 -0.59
N PRO A 318 4.84 0.07 0.10
CA PRO A 318 6.17 0.61 0.42
C PRO A 318 6.96 1.15 -0.78
N THR A 319 6.89 0.48 -1.94
CA THR A 319 7.57 0.95 -3.18
C THR A 319 7.10 2.33 -3.64
N ALA A 320 5.86 2.74 -3.34
CA ALA A 320 5.36 4.07 -3.67
C ALA A 320 6.10 5.19 -2.94
N PHE A 321 6.70 4.87 -1.79
CA PHE A 321 7.52 5.78 -1.00
C PHE A 321 9.02 5.56 -1.22
N GLY A 322 9.40 4.59 -2.06
CA GLY A 322 10.77 4.37 -2.53
C GLY A 322 11.06 4.93 -3.93
N ALA A 323 10.01 5.11 -4.76
CA ALA A 323 10.05 5.68 -6.11
C ALA A 323 10.17 7.21 -6.11
#